data_AF-A0A3D0KUY6-F1
#
_entry.id   AF-A0A3D0KUY6-F1
#
_cell.length_a   1.000
_cell.length_b   1.000
_cell.length_c   1.000
_cell.angle_alpha   90.00
_cell.angle_beta   90.00
_cell.angle_gamma   90.00
#
_symmetry.space_group_name_H-M   'P 1'
#
loop_
_entity.id
_entity.type
_entity.pdbx_description
1 polymer ?
#
loop_
_entity_poly.entity_id
_entity_poly.type
_entity_poly.pdbx_seq_one_letter_code
_entity_poly.pdbx_strand_id
1 'polypeptide(L)'
;PVPRQMMRDAIEALAERLAGPRDIIIEITVPGGAELALKTWNPRLGIEGGISILGTTGVVRPFSCSAWIASIHRGIDVARANGLHHVMASTGATSEAWGKSCYDLPDIALIDMGDFVGGMVKYMRGHPLANLSIMGGFGKMVKLGQGAIDLHSARSQVDFS
;
A
#
# COMPACT_ATOMS: atom_id res chain seq x y z
N PRO A 1 -2.32 -9.23 -18.18
CA PRO A 1 -1.71 -8.22 -17.28
C PRO A 1 -0.77 -7.32 -18.09
N VAL A 2 -0.72 -6.03 -17.81
CA VAL A 2 0.04 -5.05 -18.62
C VAL A 2 1.53 -5.42 -18.76
N PRO A 3 2.26 -5.90 -17.73
CA PRO A 3 3.65 -6.30 -17.90
C PRO A 3 3.84 -7.36 -19.01
N ARG A 4 2.92 -8.33 -19.12
CA ARG A 4 2.97 -9.34 -20.18
C ARG A 4 2.71 -8.75 -21.56
N GLN A 5 1.86 -7.74 -21.67
CA GLN A 5 1.64 -7.03 -22.93
C GLN A 5 2.90 -6.26 -23.34
N MET A 6 3.51 -5.53 -22.40
CA MET A 6 4.75 -4.80 -22.64
C MET A 6 5.89 -5.71 -23.13
N MET A 7 6.02 -6.92 -22.57
CA MET A 7 6.98 -7.91 -23.05
C MET A 7 6.72 -8.32 -24.50
N ARG A 8 5.45 -8.60 -24.86
CA ARG A 8 5.07 -8.99 -26.22
C ARG A 8 5.36 -7.87 -27.22
N ASP A 9 4.97 -6.64 -26.88
CA ASP A 9 5.19 -5.46 -27.73
C ASP A 9 6.69 -5.23 -27.98
N ALA A 10 7.53 -5.43 -26.95
CA ALA A 10 8.97 -5.34 -27.09
C ALA A 10 9.56 -6.42 -28.01
N ILE A 11 9.09 -7.67 -27.91
CA ILE A 11 9.51 -8.75 -28.81
C ILE A 11 9.07 -8.47 -30.25
N GLU A 12 7.82 -8.05 -30.46
CA GLU A 12 7.28 -7.74 -31.79
C GLU A 12 8.13 -6.66 -32.49
N ALA A 13 8.41 -5.56 -31.79
CA ALA A 13 9.23 -4.47 -32.30
C ALA A 13 10.68 -4.91 -32.60
N LEU A 14 11.25 -5.82 -31.80
CA LEU A 14 12.59 -6.37 -32.06
C LEU A 14 12.60 -7.35 -33.24
N ALA A 15 11.58 -8.20 -33.36
CA ALA A 15 11.45 -9.15 -34.45
C ALA A 15 11.32 -8.43 -35.80
N GLU A 16 10.54 -7.35 -35.87
CA GLU A 16 10.44 -6.50 -37.06
C GLU A 16 11.77 -5.85 -37.43
N ARG A 17 12.47 -5.29 -36.45
CA ARG A 17 13.72 -4.56 -36.68
C ARG A 17 14.91 -5.45 -37.04
N LEU A 18 14.95 -6.67 -36.49
CA LEU A 18 16.08 -7.59 -36.60
C LEU A 18 15.80 -8.78 -37.53
N ALA A 19 14.61 -8.85 -38.16
CA ALA A 19 14.11 -10.04 -38.85
C ALA A 19 14.22 -11.30 -37.97
N GLY A 20 13.90 -11.14 -36.69
CA GLY A 20 14.06 -12.16 -35.66
C GLY A 20 12.84 -13.10 -35.53
N PRO A 21 12.98 -14.18 -34.75
CA PRO A 21 11.88 -15.08 -34.45
C PRO A 21 10.80 -14.37 -33.62
N ARG A 22 9.54 -14.75 -33.83
CA ARG A 22 8.37 -14.23 -33.09
C ARG A 22 7.89 -15.20 -32.00
N ASP A 23 8.26 -16.47 -32.10
CA ASP A 23 7.98 -17.49 -31.09
C ASP A 23 9.15 -17.55 -30.11
N ILE A 24 8.96 -16.93 -28.94
CA ILE A 24 10.00 -16.78 -27.92
C ILE A 24 9.44 -17.12 -26.55
N ILE A 25 10.19 -17.94 -25.81
CA ILE A 25 9.94 -18.21 -24.40
C ILE A 25 10.70 -17.17 -23.57
N ILE A 26 9.97 -16.42 -22.74
CA ILE A 26 10.54 -15.42 -21.83
C ILE A 26 10.54 -15.98 -20.41
N GLU A 27 11.74 -16.15 -19.85
CA GLU A 27 11.93 -16.42 -18.43
C GLU A 27 12.39 -15.14 -17.72
N ILE A 28 11.66 -14.74 -16.66
CA ILE A 28 12.03 -13.59 -15.84
C ILE A 28 12.47 -14.10 -14.47
N THR A 29 13.70 -13.77 -14.10
CA THR A 29 14.27 -14.08 -12.81
C THR A 29 14.59 -12.79 -12.08
N VAL A 30 14.23 -12.73 -10.78
CA VAL A 30 14.62 -11.65 -9.89
C VAL A 30 15.58 -12.22 -8.85
N PRO A 31 16.90 -12.08 -9.03
CA PRO A 31 17.89 -12.49 -8.04
C PRO A 31 17.60 -11.83 -6.69
N GLY A 32 17.56 -12.61 -5.61
CA GLY A 32 17.20 -12.13 -4.28
C GLY A 32 15.73 -11.70 -4.13
N GLY A 33 14.86 -12.03 -5.08
CA GLY A 33 13.45 -11.63 -5.07
C GLY A 33 12.68 -12.08 -3.83
N ALA A 34 13.00 -13.26 -3.30
CA ALA A 34 12.40 -13.77 -2.06
C ALA A 34 12.77 -12.93 -0.84
N GLU A 35 14.06 -12.57 -0.69
CA GLU A 35 14.55 -11.73 0.41
C GLU A 35 14.02 -10.30 0.30
N LEU A 36 13.96 -9.76 -0.92
CA LEU A 36 13.36 -8.46 -1.18
C LEU A 36 11.87 -8.45 -0.85
N ALA A 37 11.13 -9.52 -1.17
CA ALA A 37 9.70 -9.62 -0.91
C ALA A 37 9.38 -9.43 0.57
N LEU A 38 10.19 -9.97 1.48
CA LEU A 38 10.04 -9.80 2.93
C LEU A 38 10.07 -8.32 3.37
N LYS A 39 10.71 -7.44 2.59
CA LYS A 39 10.80 -6.00 2.83
C LYS A 39 9.72 -5.21 2.09
N THR A 40 8.77 -5.88 1.46
CA THR A 40 7.64 -5.26 0.75
C THR A 40 6.31 -5.64 1.39
N TRP A 41 5.21 -5.18 0.82
CA TRP A 41 3.86 -5.58 1.22
C TRP A 41 3.46 -6.98 0.72
N ASN A 42 4.27 -7.64 -0.12
CA ASN A 42 3.95 -8.95 -0.68
C ASN A 42 3.53 -10.02 0.35
N PRO A 43 4.23 -10.20 1.48
CA PRO A 43 3.84 -11.19 2.49
C PRO A 43 2.46 -10.90 3.08
N ARG A 44 2.14 -9.61 3.30
CA ARG A 44 0.82 -9.18 3.78
C ARG A 44 -0.29 -9.41 2.75
N LEU A 45 0.06 -9.59 1.47
CA LEU A 45 -0.89 -9.90 0.40
C LEU A 45 -0.99 -11.40 0.10
N GLY A 46 -0.31 -12.26 0.88
CA GLY A 46 -0.24 -13.70 0.65
C GLY A 46 0.68 -14.10 -0.51
N ILE A 47 1.60 -13.23 -0.93
CA ILE A 47 2.57 -13.49 -1.99
C ILE A 47 3.86 -13.97 -1.35
N GLU A 48 4.13 -15.26 -1.52
CA GLU A 48 5.26 -15.96 -0.90
C GLU A 48 6.36 -16.27 -1.93
N GLY A 49 7.61 -16.38 -1.46
CA GLY A 49 8.73 -16.85 -2.27
C GLY A 49 9.24 -15.89 -3.35
N GLY A 50 8.66 -14.70 -3.52
CA GLY A 50 9.09 -13.77 -4.56
C GLY A 50 8.42 -12.41 -4.57
N ILE A 51 8.91 -11.55 -5.45
CA ILE A 51 8.38 -10.19 -5.67
C ILE A 51 7.34 -10.16 -6.79
N SER A 52 6.41 -9.21 -6.71
CA SER A 52 5.37 -9.03 -7.71
C SER A 52 5.88 -8.19 -8.88
N ILE A 53 5.74 -8.68 -10.11
CA ILE A 53 5.99 -7.89 -11.33
C ILE A 53 4.71 -7.16 -11.72
N LEU A 54 4.65 -5.88 -11.38
CA LEU A 54 3.45 -5.04 -11.49
C LEU A 54 3.76 -3.77 -12.30
N GLY A 55 2.73 -3.17 -12.90
CA GLY A 55 2.85 -1.88 -13.59
C GLY A 55 1.81 -1.73 -14.70
N THR A 56 1.05 -0.65 -14.70
CA THR A 56 0.03 -0.36 -15.73
C THR A 56 0.52 0.55 -16.83
N THR A 57 1.61 1.30 -16.58
CA THR A 57 2.15 2.30 -17.51
C THR A 57 3.62 2.07 -17.84
N GLY A 58 4.32 1.17 -17.14
CA GLY A 58 5.76 0.99 -17.25
C GLY A 58 6.60 2.13 -16.65
N VAL A 59 5.97 3.19 -16.14
CA VAL A 59 6.63 4.34 -15.54
C VAL A 59 6.50 4.28 -14.02
N VAL A 60 7.63 4.22 -13.32
CA VAL A 60 7.67 4.32 -11.86
C VAL A 60 7.57 5.79 -11.47
N ARG A 61 6.50 6.16 -10.77
CA ARG A 61 6.44 7.42 -10.03
C ARG A 61 6.93 7.15 -8.60
N PRO A 62 8.12 7.62 -8.21
CA PRO A 62 8.59 7.46 -6.83
C PRO A 62 7.58 8.09 -5.87
N PHE A 63 7.49 7.53 -4.65
CA PHE A 63 6.60 7.89 -3.55
C PHE A 63 5.97 9.28 -3.67
N SER A 64 4.84 9.33 -4.37
CA SER A 64 3.97 10.51 -4.41
C SER A 64 2.87 10.33 -3.37
N CYS A 65 2.28 11.42 -2.87
CA CYS A 65 1.14 11.32 -1.94
C CYS A 65 0.02 10.44 -2.51
N SER A 66 -0.17 10.41 -3.83
CA SER A 66 -1.15 9.53 -4.48
C SER A 66 -0.79 8.05 -4.38
N ALA A 67 0.50 7.69 -4.46
CA ALA A 67 0.95 6.30 -4.25
C ALA A 67 0.73 5.85 -2.80
N TRP A 68 0.94 6.75 -1.83
CA TRP A 68 0.68 6.47 -0.41
C TRP A 68 -0.83 6.30 -0.13
N ILE A 69 -1.68 7.16 -0.70
CA ILE A 69 -3.14 6.99 -0.58
C ILE A 69 -3.59 5.68 -1.26
N ALA A 70 -3.00 5.32 -2.39
CA ALA A 70 -3.32 4.07 -3.07
C ALA A 70 -2.96 2.84 -2.23
N SER A 71 -1.84 2.84 -1.49
CA SER A 71 -1.49 1.72 -0.60
C SER A 71 -2.47 1.58 0.56
N ILE A 72 -2.94 2.70 1.14
CA ILE A 72 -4.01 2.69 2.16
C ILE A 72 -5.27 2.03 1.61
N HIS A 73 -5.71 2.41 0.40
CA HIS A 73 -6.88 1.83 -0.25
C HIS A 73 -6.72 0.32 -0.47
N ARG A 74 -5.54 -0.11 -0.96
CA ARG A 74 -5.25 -1.53 -1.17
C ARG A 74 -5.28 -2.32 0.14
N GLY A 75 -4.72 -1.78 1.23
CA GLY A 75 -4.76 -2.43 2.54
C GLY A 75 -6.19 -2.63 3.05
N ILE A 76 -7.07 -1.61 2.90
CA ILE A 76 -8.49 -1.71 3.25
C ILE A 76 -9.20 -2.77 2.40
N ASP A 77 -8.97 -2.77 1.08
CA ASP A 77 -9.58 -3.75 0.18
C ASP A 77 -9.17 -5.18 0.52
N VAL A 78 -7.90 -5.40 0.88
CA VAL A 78 -7.37 -6.71 1.28
C VAL A 78 -7.97 -7.16 2.60
N ALA A 79 -8.05 -6.29 3.61
CA ALA A 79 -8.68 -6.61 4.88
C ALA A 79 -10.15 -7.01 4.68
N ARG A 80 -10.88 -6.26 3.84
CA ARG A 80 -12.28 -6.58 3.48
C ARG A 80 -12.40 -7.89 2.72
N ALA A 81 -11.54 -8.13 1.74
CA ALA A 81 -11.55 -9.36 0.95
C ALA A 81 -11.28 -10.60 1.80
N ASN A 82 -10.52 -10.46 2.90
CA ASN A 82 -10.28 -11.51 3.88
C ASN A 82 -11.34 -11.59 4.99
N GLY A 83 -12.46 -10.88 4.86
CA GLY A 83 -13.56 -10.93 5.82
C GLY A 83 -13.26 -10.28 7.17
N LEU A 84 -12.23 -9.44 7.26
CA LEU A 84 -11.95 -8.71 8.48
C LEU A 84 -12.96 -7.59 8.68
N HIS A 85 -13.42 -7.42 9.92
CA HIS A 85 -14.37 -6.37 10.29
C HIS A 85 -13.71 -5.19 11.02
N HIS A 86 -12.45 -5.37 11.44
CA HIS A 86 -11.68 -4.39 12.20
C HIS A 86 -10.33 -4.16 11.52
N VAL A 87 -10.01 -2.89 11.28
CA VAL A 87 -8.67 -2.46 10.85
C VAL A 87 -8.10 -1.44 11.82
N MET A 88 -6.77 -1.45 11.91
CA MET A 88 -6.01 -0.50 12.70
C MET A 88 -5.17 0.36 11.77
N ALA A 89 -5.29 1.68 11.90
CA ALA A 89 -4.56 2.64 11.10
C ALA A 89 -3.52 3.36 11.96
N SER A 90 -2.25 3.22 11.63
CA SER A 90 -1.15 3.84 12.39
C SER A 90 -0.53 5.01 11.65
N THR A 91 -0.09 6.02 12.41
CA THR A 91 0.63 7.19 11.85
C THR A 91 2.13 6.96 11.60
N GLY A 92 2.62 5.75 11.90
CA GLY A 92 4.01 5.32 11.74
C GLY A 92 4.34 4.09 12.58
N ALA A 93 5.57 3.58 12.44
CA ALA A 93 6.01 2.29 13.01
C ALA A 93 5.85 2.18 14.54
N THR A 94 6.15 3.25 15.30
CA THR A 94 5.98 3.23 16.77
C THR A 94 4.51 3.07 17.17
N SER A 95 3.61 3.78 16.50
CA SER A 95 2.16 3.64 16.75
C SER A 95 1.60 2.30 16.28
N GLU A 96 2.16 1.72 15.21
CA GLU A 96 1.82 0.35 14.77
C GLU A 96 2.22 -0.67 15.85
N ALA A 97 3.48 -0.60 16.33
CA ALA A 97 3.99 -1.51 17.35
C ALA A 97 3.19 -1.42 18.66
N TRP A 98 2.83 -0.22 19.10
CA TRP A 98 1.97 -0.05 20.26
C TRP A 98 0.57 -0.62 20.01
N GLY A 99 -0.03 -0.33 18.86
CA GLY A 99 -1.33 -0.87 18.48
C GLY A 99 -1.38 -2.40 18.43
N LYS A 100 -0.32 -3.05 17.93
CA LYS A 100 -0.15 -4.52 17.99
C LYS A 100 -0.13 -5.07 19.42
N SER A 101 0.33 -4.29 20.40
CA SER A 101 0.29 -4.69 21.80
C SER A 101 -1.09 -4.54 22.44
N CYS A 102 -1.96 -3.71 21.86
CA CYS A 102 -3.32 -3.47 22.35
C CYS A 102 -4.38 -4.35 21.69
N TYR A 103 -4.17 -4.75 20.44
CA TYR A 103 -5.14 -5.49 19.65
C TYR A 103 -4.52 -6.76 19.06
N ASP A 104 -5.24 -7.87 19.20
CA ASP A 104 -4.92 -9.12 18.52
C ASP A 104 -5.49 -9.09 17.10
N LEU A 105 -4.80 -8.36 16.22
CA LEU A 105 -5.18 -8.20 14.81
C LEU A 105 -4.11 -8.80 13.90
N PRO A 106 -4.50 -9.49 12.82
CA PRO A 106 -3.55 -9.99 11.85
C PRO A 106 -2.85 -8.82 11.13
N ASP A 107 -1.62 -9.03 10.66
CA ASP A 107 -0.82 -7.99 9.99
C ASP A 107 -1.54 -7.33 8.80
N ILE A 108 -2.42 -8.06 8.12
CA ILE A 108 -3.20 -7.56 6.98
C ILE A 108 -4.29 -6.55 7.38
N ALA A 109 -4.64 -6.49 8.67
CA ALA A 109 -5.55 -5.51 9.25
C ALA A 109 -4.85 -4.19 9.60
N LEU A 110 -3.52 -4.14 9.51
CA LEU A 110 -2.70 -3.03 9.96
C LEU A 110 -2.32 -2.15 8.78
N ILE A 111 -2.83 -0.92 8.81
CA ILE A 111 -2.73 0.04 7.72
C ILE A 111 -1.75 1.14 8.14
N ASP A 112 -0.64 1.25 7.42
CA ASP A 112 0.26 2.40 7.57
C ASP A 112 -0.34 3.63 6.87
N MET A 113 -1.08 4.41 7.64
CA MET A 113 -1.82 5.57 7.17
C MET A 113 -0.94 6.82 7.06
N GLY A 114 0.14 6.90 7.86
CA GLY A 114 0.89 8.13 8.02
C GLY A 114 0.01 9.26 8.58
N ASP A 115 -0.03 10.40 7.90
CA ASP A 115 -0.81 11.58 8.34
C ASP A 115 -2.18 11.71 7.64
N PHE A 116 -2.51 10.79 6.73
CA PHE A 116 -3.64 10.92 5.79
C PHE A 116 -4.97 10.32 6.30
N VAL A 117 -5.38 10.68 7.51
CA VAL A 117 -6.62 10.17 8.12
C VAL A 117 -7.88 10.52 7.33
N GLY A 118 -7.97 11.74 6.78
CA GLY A 118 -9.11 12.16 5.97
C GLY A 118 -9.26 11.35 4.69
N GLY A 119 -8.13 11.07 4.02
CA GLY A 119 -8.11 10.26 2.80
C GLY A 119 -8.59 8.84 3.06
N MET A 120 -8.09 8.23 4.14
CA MET A 120 -8.49 6.89 4.57
C MET A 120 -9.98 6.81 4.92
N VAL A 121 -10.47 7.69 5.80
CA VAL A 121 -11.87 7.69 6.25
C VAL A 121 -12.82 7.98 5.09
N LYS A 122 -12.44 8.87 4.15
CA LYS A 122 -13.20 9.11 2.93
C LYS A 122 -13.34 7.85 2.08
N TYR A 123 -12.27 7.06 1.94
CA TYR A 123 -12.31 5.80 1.20
C TYR A 123 -13.16 4.73 1.91
N MET A 124 -13.02 4.61 3.23
CA MET A 124 -13.80 3.68 4.05
C MET A 124 -15.30 3.96 4.03
N ARG A 125 -15.72 5.22 3.81
CA ARG A 125 -17.14 5.54 3.60
C ARG A 125 -17.75 4.79 2.41
N GLY A 126 -16.99 4.58 1.34
CA GLY A 126 -17.43 3.77 0.19
C GLY A 126 -17.13 2.27 0.33
N HIS A 127 -16.24 1.91 1.25
CA HIS A 127 -15.76 0.55 1.49
C HIS A 127 -15.81 0.26 3.00
N PRO A 128 -17.02 0.13 3.58
CA PRO A 128 -17.17 0.12 5.02
C PRO A 128 -16.55 -1.12 5.67
N LEU A 129 -16.01 -0.89 6.85
CA LEU A 129 -15.58 -1.87 7.85
C LEU A 129 -16.27 -1.50 9.17
N ALA A 130 -16.60 -2.49 10.00
CA ALA A 130 -17.38 -2.26 11.21
C ALA A 130 -16.61 -1.42 12.23
N ASN A 131 -15.31 -1.70 12.38
CA ASN A 131 -14.46 -1.09 13.39
C ASN A 131 -13.20 -0.50 12.76
N LEU A 132 -12.83 0.70 13.20
CA LEU A 132 -11.59 1.38 12.86
C LEU A 132 -10.94 1.87 14.15
N SER A 133 -9.68 1.47 14.39
CA SER A 133 -8.86 2.03 15.46
C SER A 133 -7.74 2.89 14.86
N ILE A 134 -7.60 4.14 15.30
CA ILE A 134 -6.54 5.04 14.84
C ILE A 134 -5.47 5.13 15.92
N MET A 135 -4.24 4.80 15.56
CA MET A 135 -3.06 4.82 16.43
C MET A 135 -2.14 5.96 16.02
N GLY A 136 -1.85 6.88 16.92
CA GLY A 136 -0.89 7.93 16.66
C GLY A 136 -0.35 8.57 17.92
N GLY A 137 0.75 9.31 17.77
CA GLY A 137 1.29 10.10 18.87
C GLY A 137 0.31 11.18 19.32
N PHE A 138 0.42 11.59 20.59
CA PHE A 138 -0.45 12.56 21.24
C PHE A 138 -0.80 13.76 20.36
N GLY A 139 0.20 14.45 19.79
CA GLY A 139 -0.06 15.65 18.97
C GLY A 139 -0.88 15.38 17.71
N LYS A 140 -0.73 14.21 17.07
CA LYS A 140 -1.54 13.82 15.90
C LYS A 140 -2.98 13.50 16.32
N MET A 141 -3.17 12.88 17.48
CA MET A 141 -4.51 12.55 18.01
C MET A 141 -5.25 13.79 18.49
N VAL A 142 -4.56 14.76 19.09
CA VAL A 142 -5.17 16.05 19.44
C VAL A 142 -5.66 16.79 18.20
N LYS A 143 -4.83 16.88 17.16
CA LYS A 143 -5.23 17.49 15.87
C LYS A 143 -6.46 16.80 15.26
N LEU A 144 -6.48 15.46 15.27
CA LEU A 144 -7.64 14.71 14.81
C LEU A 144 -8.89 15.03 15.63
N GLY A 145 -8.76 15.07 16.97
CA GLY A 145 -9.84 15.48 17.87
C GLY A 145 -10.35 16.91 17.63
N GLN A 146 -9.48 17.79 17.14
CA GLN A 146 -9.79 19.16 16.72
C GLN A 146 -10.37 19.24 15.29
N GLY A 147 -10.60 18.10 14.63
CA GLY A 147 -11.19 18.03 13.29
C GLY A 147 -10.19 18.13 12.14
N ALA A 148 -8.88 18.10 12.40
CA ALA A 148 -7.88 18.05 11.34
C ALA A 148 -7.93 16.71 10.60
N ILE A 149 -8.00 16.79 9.27
CA ILE A 149 -8.06 15.62 8.37
C ILE A 149 -6.70 15.24 7.77
N ASP A 150 -5.69 16.10 7.95
CA ASP A 150 -4.28 15.88 7.64
C ASP A 150 -3.47 16.24 8.89
N LEU A 151 -2.74 15.27 9.43
CA LEU A 151 -2.07 15.38 10.73
C LEU A 151 -0.65 15.94 10.64
N HIS A 152 -0.17 16.21 9.42
CA HIS A 152 1.16 16.73 9.18
C HIS A 152 1.32 18.14 9.79
N SER A 153 2.43 18.40 10.47
CA SER A 153 2.70 19.66 11.18
C SER A 153 2.66 20.91 10.28
N ALA A 154 3.04 20.78 9.02
CA ALA A 154 2.95 21.86 8.05
C ALA A 154 1.51 22.19 7.59
N ARG A 155 0.54 21.28 7.82
CA ARG A 155 -0.85 21.42 7.36
C ARG A 155 -1.82 21.75 8.49
N SER A 156 -1.51 21.28 9.70
CA SER A 156 -2.31 21.49 10.90
C SER A 156 -1.40 21.68 12.11
N GLN A 157 -1.80 22.54 13.02
CA GLN A 157 -1.15 22.72 14.32
C GLN A 157 -2.12 22.33 15.43
N VAL A 158 -1.56 22.01 16.60
CA VAL A 158 -2.38 21.80 17.80
C VAL A 158 -2.86 23.17 18.27
N ASP A 159 -4.16 23.33 18.38
CA ASP A 159 -4.74 24.44 19.11
C ASP A 159 -4.63 24.16 20.61
N PHE A 160 -4.10 25.11 21.39
CA PHE A 160 -3.95 24.99 22.85
C PHE A 160 -4.93 25.88 23.61
N SER A 161 -5.83 26.57 22.90
CA SER A 161 -6.86 27.42 23.49
C SER A 161 -8.01 26.65 24.13
#